data_AF-A0A821I107-F1
#
_entry.id   AF-A0A821I107-F1
#
_cell.length_a   1.000
_cell.length_b   1.000
_cell.length_c   1.000
_cell.angle_alpha   90.00
_cell.angle_beta   90.00
_cell.angle_gamma   90.00
#
_symmetry.space_group_name_H-M   'P 1'
#
loop_
_entity.id
_entity.type
_entity.pdbx_description
1 polymer ?
#
loop_
_entity_poly.entity_id
_entity_poly.type
_entity_poly.pdbx_seq_one_letter_code
_entity_poly.pdbx_strand_id
1 'polypeptide(L)'
;MTSEPKSKRFIVLGDTGAGKSAFINFLYNYHYGAKKAEEVFCAQPKVKLAIPCANWLNYLDEHYKNNNSEYNISDQAQSQTQVCTTYTMKGKICLEIIDTPGFNDTNGADIDEKNLKMIEKALKDVLFLTGIIIVVNGSLPRLGVSCEKGAYR
;
A
#
# COMPACT_ATOMS: atom_id res chain seq x y z
N MET A 1 -13.05 -32.69 3.36
CA MET A 1 -12.96 -31.34 3.95
C MET A 1 -11.69 -30.68 3.44
N THR A 2 -11.78 -29.78 2.46
CA THR A 2 -10.64 -28.95 2.08
C THR A 2 -10.48 -27.89 3.16
N SER A 3 -9.37 -27.92 3.90
CA SER A 3 -9.04 -26.86 4.86
C SER A 3 -9.05 -25.52 4.12
N GLU A 4 -9.71 -24.50 4.69
CA GLU A 4 -9.65 -23.15 4.15
C GLU A 4 -8.19 -22.73 3.94
N PRO A 5 -7.87 -22.02 2.84
CA PRO A 5 -6.51 -21.58 2.59
C PRO A 5 -6.05 -20.74 3.78
N LYS A 6 -4.92 -21.12 4.37
CA LYS A 6 -4.34 -20.44 5.53
C LYS A 6 -4.06 -18.98 5.15
N SER A 7 -4.84 -18.04 5.66
CA SER A 7 -4.63 -16.62 5.38
C SER A 7 -3.36 -16.12 6.08
N LYS A 8 -2.58 -15.31 5.35
CA LYS A 8 -1.41 -14.60 5.84
C LYS A 8 -1.67 -13.12 5.65
N ARG A 9 -1.68 -12.38 6.76
CA ARG A 9 -2.07 -10.97 6.78
C ARG A 9 -0.90 -10.11 7.22
N PHE A 10 -0.53 -9.13 6.42
CA PHE A 10 0.54 -8.19 6.73
C PHE A 10 0.00 -6.77 6.70
N ILE A 11 0.50 -5.93 7.58
CA ILE A 11 0.28 -4.49 7.55
C ILE A 11 1.54 -3.80 7.03
N VAL A 12 1.37 -2.81 6.15
CA VAL A 12 2.46 -2.05 5.54
C VAL A 12 2.54 -0.69 6.19
N LEU A 13 3.66 -0.38 6.82
CA LEU A 13 3.93 0.88 7.49
C LEU A 13 5.11 1.60 6.83
N GLY A 14 5.17 2.91 6.99
CA GLY A 14 6.25 3.75 6.46
C GLY A 14 5.78 5.15 6.13
N ASP A 15 6.75 6.05 5.94
CA ASP A 15 6.46 7.47 5.78
C ASP A 15 5.67 7.79 4.50
N THR A 16 5.02 8.96 4.45
CA THR A 16 4.52 9.51 3.19
C THR A 16 5.67 9.59 2.18
N GLY A 17 5.46 9.07 0.97
CA GLY A 17 6.52 9.01 -0.05
C GLY A 17 7.56 7.90 0.15
N ALA A 18 7.45 7.05 1.17
CA ALA A 18 8.38 5.93 1.38
C ALA A 18 8.32 4.84 0.28
N GLY A 19 7.24 4.82 -0.52
CA GLY A 19 7.06 3.85 -1.60
C GLY A 19 6.13 2.68 -1.27
N LYS A 20 5.33 2.75 -0.20
CA LYS A 20 4.36 1.71 0.20
C LYS A 20 3.47 1.25 -0.96
N SER A 21 2.75 2.17 -1.61
CA SER A 21 1.86 1.86 -2.72
C SER A 21 2.59 1.29 -3.94
N ALA A 22 3.82 1.76 -4.21
CA ALA A 22 4.66 1.20 -5.27
C ALA A 22 5.08 -0.25 -4.97
N PHE A 23 5.42 -0.55 -3.71
CA PHE A 23 5.70 -1.91 -3.24
C PHE A 23 4.48 -2.82 -3.40
N ILE A 24 3.28 -2.36 -3.02
CA ILE A 24 2.04 -3.13 -3.14
C ILE A 24 1.71 -3.40 -4.62
N ASN A 25 1.80 -2.38 -5.48
CA ASN A 25 1.62 -2.55 -6.92
C ASN A 25 2.58 -3.60 -7.48
N PHE A 26 3.87 -3.52 -7.12
CA PHE A 26 4.86 -4.51 -7.53
C PHE A 26 4.48 -5.92 -7.10
N LEU A 27 4.23 -6.11 -5.80
CA LEU A 27 3.93 -7.42 -5.22
C LEU A 27 2.66 -8.04 -5.83
N TYR A 28 1.59 -7.25 -5.94
CA TYR A 28 0.31 -7.70 -6.46
C TYR A 28 0.42 -8.13 -7.93
N ASN A 29 1.00 -7.28 -8.77
CA ASN A 29 1.15 -7.60 -10.19
C ASN A 29 2.14 -8.75 -10.41
N TYR A 30 3.20 -8.84 -9.60
CA TYR A 30 4.15 -9.95 -9.65
C TYR A 30 3.49 -11.31 -9.37
N HIS A 31 2.63 -11.35 -8.34
CA HIS A 31 1.83 -12.53 -7.99
C HIS A 31 0.96 -13.00 -9.15
N TYR A 32 0.41 -12.06 -9.92
CA TYR A 32 -0.50 -12.36 -11.02
C TYR A 32 0.14 -12.47 -12.41
N GLY A 33 1.47 -12.47 -12.49
CA GLY A 33 2.19 -12.87 -13.71
C GLY A 33 3.11 -11.81 -14.31
N ALA A 34 3.12 -10.58 -13.80
CA ALA A 34 4.18 -9.64 -14.15
C ALA A 34 5.52 -10.15 -13.58
N LYS A 35 6.62 -9.94 -14.32
CA LYS A 35 7.96 -10.40 -13.95
C LYS A 35 9.01 -9.33 -14.07
N LYS A 36 8.75 -8.27 -14.83
CA LYS A 36 9.65 -7.11 -14.93
C LYS A 36 8.99 -5.85 -14.41
N ALA A 37 9.80 -4.91 -13.95
CA ALA A 37 9.32 -3.62 -13.47
C ALA A 37 8.50 -2.93 -14.57
N GLU A 38 8.97 -2.94 -15.81
CA GLU A 38 8.29 -2.27 -16.92
C GLU A 38 6.90 -2.88 -17.20
N GLU A 39 6.70 -4.18 -16.93
CA GLU A 39 5.37 -4.80 -17.06
C GLU A 39 4.40 -4.36 -15.97
N VAL A 40 4.92 -3.97 -14.80
CA VAL A 40 4.14 -3.47 -13.67
C VAL A 40 3.86 -1.98 -13.81
N PHE A 41 4.88 -1.20 -14.20
CA PHE A 41 4.84 0.26 -14.20
C PHE A 41 4.42 0.88 -15.56
N CYS A 42 4.56 0.18 -16.70
CA CYS A 42 4.34 0.75 -18.04
C CYS A 42 3.05 0.26 -18.75
N ALA A 43 1.96 0.04 -17.99
CA ALA A 43 0.61 -0.16 -18.52
C ALA A 43 0.48 -1.13 -19.71
N GLN A 44 1.12 -2.30 -19.61
CA GLN A 44 0.87 -3.41 -20.55
C GLN A 44 -0.38 -4.19 -20.10
N PRO A 45 -1.01 -5.03 -20.97
CA PRO A 45 -2.24 -5.81 -20.67
C PRO A 45 -2.17 -6.76 -19.45
N LYS A 46 -1.07 -6.76 -18.70
CA LYS A 46 -0.80 -7.61 -17.53
C LYS A 46 -1.00 -6.89 -16.18
N VAL A 47 -1.22 -5.57 -16.16
CA VAL A 47 -1.42 -4.82 -14.91
C VAL A 47 -2.82 -5.09 -14.36
N LYS A 48 -2.90 -5.62 -13.14
CA LYS A 48 -4.17 -5.93 -12.45
C LYS A 48 -4.48 -5.00 -11.28
N LEU A 49 -3.47 -4.29 -10.77
CA LEU A 49 -3.61 -3.30 -9.71
C LEU A 49 -2.72 -2.10 -10.03
N ALA A 50 -3.29 -0.90 -9.90
CA ALA A 50 -2.60 0.37 -10.12
C ALA A 50 -3.01 1.39 -9.06
N ILE A 51 -2.43 1.29 -7.87
CA ILE A 51 -2.56 2.31 -6.84
C ILE A 51 -1.75 3.54 -7.27
N PRO A 52 -2.34 4.74 -7.34
CA PRO A 52 -1.60 5.97 -7.62
C PRO A 52 -0.46 6.17 -6.64
N CYS A 53 0.72 6.42 -7.17
CA CYS A 53 1.86 6.90 -6.42
C CYS A 53 2.70 7.81 -7.31
N ALA A 54 3.66 8.54 -6.72
CA ALA A 54 4.51 9.48 -7.44
C ALA A 54 5.05 8.87 -8.74
N ASN A 55 4.96 9.63 -9.84
CA ASN A 55 5.35 9.29 -11.21
C ASN A 55 4.56 8.15 -11.88
N TRP A 56 3.81 7.32 -11.16
CA TRP A 56 3.07 6.18 -11.72
C TRP A 56 1.96 6.60 -12.70
N LEU A 57 1.23 7.67 -12.38
CA LEU A 57 0.15 8.22 -13.23
C LEU A 57 0.65 8.68 -14.61
N ASN A 58 1.95 9.00 -14.72
CA ASN A 58 2.55 9.46 -15.98
C ASN A 58 2.93 8.29 -16.90
N TYR A 59 3.05 7.07 -16.36
CA TYR A 59 3.35 5.85 -17.12
C TYR A 59 2.11 4.99 -17.40
N LEU A 60 0.96 5.33 -16.80
CA LEU A 60 -0.33 4.75 -17.16
C LEU A 60 -0.77 5.30 -18.53
N ASP A 61 -0.86 4.40 -19.51
CA ASP A 61 -1.47 4.66 -20.83
C ASP A 61 -2.88 5.27 -20.65
N GLU A 62 -3.24 6.22 -21.51
CA GLU A 62 -4.54 6.91 -21.50
C GLU A 62 -5.71 5.92 -21.54
N HIS A 63 -5.50 4.74 -22.16
CA HIS A 63 -6.47 3.65 -22.16
C HIS A 63 -6.85 3.16 -20.75
N TYR A 64 -5.94 3.20 -19.76
CA TYR A 64 -6.23 2.83 -18.37
C TYR A 64 -6.77 3.99 -17.53
N LYS A 65 -6.58 5.24 -18.00
CA LYS A 65 -7.20 6.42 -17.39
C LYS A 65 -8.70 6.51 -17.70
N ASN A 66 -9.12 5.95 -18.85
CA ASN A 66 -10.48 6.10 -19.40
C ASN A 66 -11.36 4.84 -19.30
N ASN A 67 -10.81 3.64 -19.06
CA ASN A 67 -11.62 2.41 -18.96
C ASN A 67 -12.13 2.18 -17.53
N ASN A 68 -13.39 2.57 -17.31
CA ASN A 68 -14.22 2.22 -16.15
C ASN A 68 -14.82 0.80 -16.23
N SER A 69 -14.34 -0.07 -17.12
CA SER A 69 -14.89 -1.41 -17.31
C SER A 69 -13.84 -2.48 -16.99
N GLU A 70 -14.19 -3.31 -15.99
CA GLU A 70 -13.54 -4.52 -15.48
C GLU A 70 -12.35 -4.40 -14.52
N TYR A 71 -11.69 -3.24 -14.45
CA TYR A 71 -10.69 -2.97 -13.42
C TYR A 71 -11.09 -1.69 -12.71
N ASN A 72 -11.41 -1.77 -11.40
CA ASN A 72 -11.75 -0.64 -10.53
C ASN A 72 -10.55 0.30 -10.31
N ILE A 73 -9.99 0.81 -11.41
CA ILE A 73 -8.86 1.74 -11.41
C ILE A 73 -9.37 3.14 -11.06
N SER A 74 -10.58 3.53 -11.46
CA SER A 74 -11.11 4.87 -11.19
C SER A 74 -11.43 5.16 -9.72
N ASP A 75 -11.94 4.18 -8.98
CA ASP A 75 -12.24 4.35 -7.55
C ASP A 75 -10.98 4.27 -6.66
N GLN A 76 -9.93 3.60 -7.15
CA GLN A 76 -8.63 3.49 -6.47
C GLN A 76 -7.61 4.55 -6.92
N ALA A 77 -7.87 5.23 -8.05
CA ALA A 77 -6.97 6.21 -8.65
C ALA A 77 -6.91 7.57 -7.93
N GLN A 78 -7.73 7.80 -6.91
CA GLN A 78 -7.76 9.04 -6.13
C GLN A 78 -7.08 8.93 -4.75
N SER A 79 -6.56 7.76 -4.38
CA SER A 79 -6.08 7.52 -3.02
C SER A 79 -4.64 8.03 -2.82
N GLN A 80 -4.48 9.29 -2.40
CA GLN A 80 -3.65 9.50 -1.22
C GLN A 80 -4.40 8.80 -0.08
N THR A 81 -3.83 7.76 0.54
CA THR A 81 -4.54 6.87 1.47
C THR A 81 -5.05 7.63 2.69
N GLN A 82 -6.29 8.14 2.62
CA GLN A 82 -7.05 8.67 3.76
C GLN A 82 -7.80 7.56 4.52
N VAL A 83 -7.74 6.32 4.03
CA VAL A 83 -8.38 5.13 4.60
C VAL A 83 -7.47 3.91 4.38
N CYS A 84 -7.33 3.05 5.40
CA CYS A 84 -6.59 1.79 5.25
C CYS A 84 -7.32 0.85 4.27
N THR A 85 -6.59 0.25 3.33
CA THR A 85 -7.16 -0.61 2.29
C THR A 85 -6.52 -2.00 2.33
N THR A 86 -7.33 -3.06 2.21
CA THR A 86 -6.82 -4.43 2.18
C THR A 86 -6.78 -4.96 0.75
N TYR A 87 -5.61 -5.41 0.31
CA TYR A 87 -5.40 -6.04 -0.99
C TYR A 87 -5.21 -7.56 -0.82
N THR A 88 -6.05 -8.35 -1.50
CA THR A 88 -6.06 -9.81 -1.36
C THR A 88 -5.51 -10.49 -2.61
N MET A 89 -4.49 -11.32 -2.42
CA MET A 89 -3.89 -12.18 -3.45
C MET A 89 -4.25 -13.63 -3.17
N LYS A 90 -5.06 -14.23 -4.06
CA LYS A 90 -5.48 -15.64 -3.94
C LYS A 90 -4.44 -16.56 -4.58
N GLY A 91 -4.07 -17.62 -3.89
CA GLY A 91 -3.15 -18.65 -4.35
C GLY A 91 -3.23 -19.89 -3.47
N LYS A 92 -2.14 -20.66 -3.38
CA LYS A 92 -2.04 -21.78 -2.40
C LYS A 92 -2.19 -21.27 -0.95
N ILE A 93 -1.81 -20.03 -0.71
CA ILE A 93 -1.99 -19.25 0.51
C ILE A 93 -2.78 -18.00 0.12
N CYS A 94 -3.73 -17.57 0.96
CA CYS A 94 -4.38 -16.28 0.79
C CYS A 94 -3.51 -15.21 1.44
N LEU A 95 -2.95 -14.29 0.66
CA LEU A 95 -2.13 -13.19 1.17
C LEU A 95 -2.96 -11.92 1.20
N GLU A 96 -3.04 -11.29 2.36
CA GLU A 96 -3.75 -10.03 2.59
C GLU A 96 -2.75 -8.96 3.02
N ILE A 97 -2.73 -7.85 2.29
CA ILE A 97 -1.85 -6.71 2.56
C ILE A 97 -2.72 -5.52 2.95
N ILE A 98 -2.61 -5.07 4.20
CA ILE A 98 -3.26 -3.86 4.69
C ILE A 98 -2.32 -2.69 4.40
N ASP A 99 -2.68 -1.87 3.42
CA ASP A 99 -2.04 -0.58 3.15
C ASP A 99 -2.54 0.45 4.16
N THR A 100 -1.63 1.24 4.71
CA THR A 100 -1.94 2.30 5.66
C THR A 100 -1.63 3.67 5.07
N PRO A 101 -2.26 4.74 5.59
CA PRO A 101 -1.75 6.10 5.42
C PRO A 101 -0.26 6.20 5.78
N GLY A 102 0.42 7.22 5.25
CA GLY A 102 1.79 7.54 5.66
C GLY A 102 1.88 7.78 7.16
N PHE A 103 2.78 7.07 7.83
CA PHE A 103 3.19 7.43 9.19
C PHE A 103 4.04 8.71 9.07
N ASN A 104 4.01 9.66 10.01
CA ASN A 104 4.91 10.82 9.99
C ASN A 104 4.69 11.79 8.80
N ASP A 105 3.43 11.97 8.38
CA ASP A 105 3.07 12.98 7.39
C ASP A 105 3.37 14.37 8.00
N THR A 106 4.19 15.17 7.33
CA THR A 106 4.90 16.36 7.86
C THR A 106 4.02 17.56 8.24
N ASN A 107 2.78 17.31 8.67
CA ASN A 107 1.77 18.30 8.99
C ASN A 107 1.41 18.33 10.50
N GLY A 108 2.13 17.60 11.35
CA GLY A 108 2.08 17.71 12.82
C GLY A 108 1.45 16.50 13.54
N ALA A 109 1.58 16.48 14.87
CA ALA A 109 1.15 15.37 15.74
C ALA A 109 -0.34 15.00 15.59
N ASP A 110 -1.19 15.96 15.25
CA ASP A 110 -2.63 15.75 15.06
C ASP A 110 -2.95 14.82 13.87
N ILE A 111 -2.07 14.77 12.87
CA ILE A 111 -2.26 13.89 11.69
C ILE A 111 -1.74 12.49 11.99
N ASP A 112 -0.66 12.36 12.76
CA ASP A 112 -0.21 11.07 13.24
C ASP A 112 -1.25 10.40 14.13
N GLU A 113 -1.93 11.15 15.01
CA GLU A 113 -3.01 10.60 15.84
C GLU A 113 -4.19 10.12 14.97
N LYS A 114 -4.55 10.86 13.92
CA LYS A 114 -5.60 10.44 12.97
C LYS A 114 -5.19 9.17 12.23
N ASN A 115 -3.95 9.09 11.75
CA ASN A 115 -3.42 7.93 11.05
C ASN A 115 -3.39 6.70 11.97
N LEU A 116 -2.99 6.88 13.23
CA LEU A 116 -3.03 5.81 14.23
C LEU A 116 -4.45 5.31 14.47
N LYS A 117 -5.42 6.22 14.66
CA LYS A 117 -6.85 5.84 14.82
C LYS A 117 -7.40 5.09 13.60
N MET A 118 -6.96 5.46 12.40
CA MET A 118 -7.34 4.73 11.18
C MET A 118 -6.76 3.31 11.16
N ILE A 119 -5.50 3.15 11.56
CA ILE A 119 -4.85 1.84 11.67
C ILE A 119 -5.54 0.99 12.74
N GLU A 120 -5.80 1.56 13.92
CA GLU A 120 -6.54 0.88 14.99
C GLU A 120 -7.92 0.41 14.51
N LYS A 121 -8.66 1.29 13.81
CA LYS A 121 -9.96 0.95 13.25
C LYS A 121 -9.86 -0.19 12.22
N ALA A 122 -8.84 -0.16 11.35
CA ALA A 122 -8.62 -1.21 10.35
C ALA A 122 -8.24 -2.56 10.98
N LEU A 123 -7.57 -2.53 12.13
CA LEU A 123 -7.14 -3.72 12.86
C LEU A 123 -8.17 -4.23 13.87
N LYS A 124 -9.22 -3.47 14.17
CA LYS A 124 -10.22 -3.81 15.20
C LYS A 124 -10.84 -5.20 15.02
N ASP A 125 -11.15 -5.56 13.78
CA ASP A 125 -11.80 -6.84 13.43
C ASP A 125 -10.80 -7.86 12.85
N VAL A 126 -9.50 -7.55 12.90
CA VAL A 126 -8.42 -8.41 12.40
C VAL A 126 -7.98 -9.36 13.51
N LEU A 127 -8.36 -10.64 13.41
CA LEU A 127 -8.05 -11.67 14.41
C LEU A 127 -6.54 -11.88 14.66
N PHE A 128 -5.71 -11.74 13.62
CA PHE A 128 -4.26 -11.86 13.72
C PHE A 128 -3.55 -11.15 12.58
N LEU A 129 -2.32 -10.70 12.85
CA LEU A 129 -1.34 -10.30 11.87
C LEU A 129 -0.25 -11.38 11.79
N THR A 130 0.15 -11.73 10.56
CA THR A 130 1.31 -12.57 10.31
C THR A 130 2.61 -11.80 10.50
N GLY A 131 2.62 -10.51 10.17
CA GLY A 131 3.80 -9.67 10.33
C GLY A 131 3.55 -8.23 9.93
N ILE A 132 4.58 -7.41 10.12
CA ILE A 132 4.61 -6.00 9.76
C ILE A 132 5.67 -5.82 8.67
N ILE A 133 5.33 -5.09 7.62
CA ILE A 133 6.25 -4.68 6.56
C ILE A 133 6.54 -3.20 6.75
N ILE A 134 7.81 -2.86 6.95
CA ILE A 134 8.24 -1.45 7.08
C ILE A 134 8.91 -1.05 5.77
N VAL A 135 8.37 -0.03 5.12
CA VAL A 135 8.91 0.53 3.87
C VAL A 135 9.60 1.85 4.17
N VAL A 136 10.85 1.96 3.73
CA VAL A 136 11.72 3.10 3.98
C VAL A 136 12.26 3.63 2.65
N ASN A 137 12.27 4.96 2.48
CA ASN A 137 12.90 5.58 1.32
C ASN A 137 14.43 5.52 1.43
N GLY A 138 15.07 4.64 0.65
CA GLY A 138 16.53 4.48 0.63
C GLY A 138 17.30 5.59 -0.09
N SER A 139 16.63 6.49 -0.81
CA SER A 139 17.25 7.66 -1.43
C SER A 139 17.46 8.81 -0.43
N LEU A 140 16.87 8.72 0.76
CA LEU A 140 17.15 9.63 1.85
C LEU A 140 18.38 9.11 2.63
N PRO A 141 19.44 9.92 2.80
CA PRO A 141 20.68 9.49 3.44
C PRO A 141 20.55 9.19 4.94
N ARG A 142 19.38 9.40 5.56
CA ARG A 142 19.09 9.13 6.96
C ARG A 142 17.65 8.63 7.10
N LEU A 143 17.43 7.55 7.85
CA LEU A 143 16.15 7.30 8.51
C LEU A 143 15.86 8.54 9.37
N GLY A 144 14.83 9.31 9.02
CA GLY A 144 14.46 10.49 9.78
C GLY A 144 14.14 10.08 11.21
N VAL A 145 14.96 10.49 12.16
CA VAL A 145 14.60 10.49 13.58
C VAL A 145 13.54 11.58 13.75
N SER A 146 12.25 11.23 13.75
CA SER A 146 11.21 12.07 14.33
C SER A 146 10.74 11.51 15.67
N CYS A 147 11.70 11.11 16.50
CA CYS A 147 11.45 10.79 17.90
C CYS A 147 12.23 11.76 18.80
N GLU A 148 12.16 13.07 18.52
CA GLU A 148 12.67 14.10 19.45
C GLU A 148 11.78 15.35 19.42
N LYS A 149 10.76 15.35 20.29
CA LYS A 149 10.55 16.35 21.37
C LYS A 149 9.25 16.07 22.12
N GLY A 150 9.21 14.91 22.78
CA GLY A 150 8.43 14.70 23.99
C GLY A 150 9.37 14.71 25.19
N ALA A 151 9.96 15.85 25.51
CA ALA A 151 10.76 16.02 26.71
C ALA A 151 10.29 17.26 27.47
N TYR A 152 9.48 17.00 28.50
CA TYR A 152 9.27 17.81 29.70
C TYR A 152 9.64 19.30 29.61
N ARG A 153 8.61 20.16 29.55
CA ARG A 153 8.32 21.19 30.57
C ARG A 153 6.98 21.85 30.31
#